data_AF-A0A8H6MJU0-F1
#
_entry.id   AF-A0A8H6MJU0-F1
#
_cell.length_a   1.000
_cell.length_b   1.000
_cell.length_c   1.000
_cell.angle_alpha   90.00
_cell.angle_beta   90.00
_cell.angle_gamma   90.00
#
_symmetry.space_group_name_H-M   'P 1'
#
loop_
_entity.id
_entity.type
_entity.pdbx_description
1 polymer ?
#
loop_
_entity_poly.entity_id
_entity_poly.type
_entity_poly.pdbx_seq_one_letter_code
_entity_poly.pdbx_strand_id
1 'polypeptide(L)'
;INAKRQLCLREPEERRWVDGEVKAEWRNRWLLVLDEVSMLGGATLSAINSSIRRFRDSDDDFGGIPVVIFCGDFHQFRPVTERSIILPSDPKMTPESRHKHDEAHALWLRFSTVIILVEQVRAAADIRLQQLLHRIRAGQQNAEDVDLLNTECYRPQATIPWETGITVVTPLNRNRWNLNMEATLHFQRQHDARLHIFTAEHTWPDDNPTEEEAVLILSQGDESTTSVPAVFLFVPGMPVIVNQNIHQSLKLVNGAPYTAIDIIVDPRYPAHRLSTNPDTVVHFGPPAGIILKSNTTRDFNFVGLPTGTIEH
;
A
#
# COMPACT_ATOMS: atom_id res chain seq x y z
N ILE A 1 1.91 -11.39 -6.64
CA ILE A 1 2.50 -10.16 -7.25
C ILE A 1 2.33 -10.29 -8.75
N ASN A 2 1.47 -9.49 -9.38
CA ASN A 2 1.32 -9.53 -10.84
C ASN A 2 2.37 -8.60 -11.48
N ALA A 3 3.50 -9.16 -11.91
CA ALA A 3 4.55 -8.47 -12.67
C ALA A 3 4.15 -8.22 -14.15
N LYS A 4 2.85 -8.20 -14.46
CA LYS A 4 2.32 -7.79 -15.77
C LYS A 4 1.65 -6.43 -15.64
N ARG A 5 2.44 -5.36 -15.66
CA ARG A 5 1.92 -4.06 -16.09
C ARG A 5 2.81 -3.52 -17.20
N GLN A 6 2.20 -3.54 -18.39
CA GLN A 6 2.62 -2.85 -19.60
C GLN A 6 3.09 -1.44 -19.29
N LEU A 7 4.32 -1.13 -19.68
CA LEU A 7 4.73 0.21 -20.09
C LEU A 7 4.00 0.55 -21.39
N CYS A 8 2.78 1.06 -21.26
CA CYS A 8 2.14 1.83 -22.31
C CYS A 8 1.37 2.94 -21.62
N LEU A 9 1.93 4.16 -21.64
CA LEU A 9 1.20 5.39 -21.38
C LEU A 9 0.16 5.55 -22.50
N ARG A 10 -0.92 4.79 -22.44
CA ARG A 10 -2.19 5.16 -23.04
C ARG A 10 -3.04 5.66 -21.88
N GLU A 11 -3.54 6.89 -22.02
CA GLU A 11 -4.62 7.39 -21.17
C GLU A 11 -5.68 6.30 -21.03
N PRO A 12 -6.22 6.04 -19.82
CA PRO A 12 -7.28 5.07 -19.68
C PRO A 12 -8.46 5.57 -20.51
N GLU A 13 -8.73 4.91 -21.64
CA GLU A 13 -9.98 5.07 -22.37
C GLU A 13 -11.11 4.95 -21.34
N GLU A 14 -11.91 6.02 -21.23
CA GLU A 14 -13.12 6.05 -20.42
C GLU A 14 -13.96 4.81 -20.74
N ARG A 15 -13.92 3.80 -19.86
CA ARG A 15 -14.82 2.65 -19.94
C ARG A 15 -16.25 3.19 -19.79
N ARG A 16 -16.90 3.40 -20.94
CA ARG A 16 -18.29 3.90 -21.08
C ARG A 16 -19.34 2.94 -20.52
N TRP A 17 -18.95 1.73 -20.13
CA TRP A 17 -19.82 0.73 -19.52
C TRP A 17 -19.42 0.47 -18.07
N VAL A 18 -20.31 0.77 -17.12
CA VAL A 18 -20.20 0.28 -15.74
C VAL A 18 -20.78 -1.12 -15.72
N ASP A 19 -20.05 -2.06 -15.13
CA ASP A 19 -20.53 -3.41 -14.90
C ASP A 19 -21.85 -3.40 -14.11
N GLY A 20 -22.84 -4.18 -14.56
CA GLY A 20 -24.14 -4.28 -13.91
C GLY A 20 -24.05 -4.79 -12.47
N GLU A 21 -23.04 -5.59 -12.17
CA GLU A 21 -22.76 -6.09 -10.81
C GLU A 21 -22.37 -4.95 -9.86
N VAL A 22 -21.48 -4.06 -10.30
CA VAL A 22 -21.05 -2.87 -9.52
C VAL A 22 -22.25 -1.94 -9.29
N LYS A 23 -23.08 -1.70 -10.31
CA LYS A 23 -24.30 -0.89 -10.13
C LYS A 23 -25.23 -1.49 -9.09
N ALA A 24 -25.45 -2.81 -9.13
CA ALA A 24 -26.31 -3.50 -8.17
C ALA A 24 -25.76 -3.38 -6.74
N GLU A 25 -24.44 -3.49 -6.56
CA GLU A 25 -23.79 -3.35 -5.26
C GLU A 25 -23.96 -1.96 -4.66
N TRP A 26 -23.77 -0.91 -5.47
CA TRP A 26 -23.80 0.48 -5.02
C TRP A 26 -25.21 1.04 -4.79
N ARG A 27 -26.22 0.49 -5.49
CA ARG A 27 -27.61 0.97 -5.41
C ARG A 27 -28.21 0.93 -4.00
N ASN A 28 -27.81 -0.07 -3.20
CA ASN A 28 -28.37 -0.29 -1.86
C ASN A 28 -27.45 0.16 -0.72
N ARG A 29 -26.32 0.84 -1.01
CA ARG A 29 -25.43 1.37 0.03
C ARG A 29 -26.10 2.57 0.72
N TRP A 30 -26.16 2.55 2.05
CA TRP A 30 -26.75 3.63 2.86
C TRP A 30 -25.69 4.51 3.54
N LEU A 31 -24.47 3.99 3.67
CA LEU A 31 -23.34 4.62 4.36
C LEU A 31 -22.10 4.58 3.47
N LEU A 32 -21.40 5.71 3.37
CA LEU A 32 -20.06 5.84 2.82
C LEU A 32 -19.12 6.36 3.91
N VAL A 33 -18.02 5.66 4.17
CA VAL A 33 -16.96 6.11 5.08
C VAL A 33 -15.69 6.33 4.26
N LEU A 34 -15.13 7.53 4.37
CA LEU A 34 -13.88 7.94 3.74
C LEU A 34 -12.87 8.21 4.86
N ASP A 35 -12.04 7.21 5.14
CA ASP A 35 -11.00 7.27 6.15
C ASP A 35 -9.72 7.94 5.62
N GLU A 36 -8.86 8.42 6.53
CA GLU A 36 -7.64 9.18 6.23
C GLU A 36 -7.87 10.37 5.27
N VAL A 37 -8.93 11.13 5.52
CA VAL A 37 -9.34 12.29 4.70
C VAL A 37 -8.24 13.36 4.54
N SER A 38 -7.23 13.39 5.41
CA SER A 38 -6.09 14.32 5.27
C SER A 38 -5.30 14.09 3.98
N MET A 39 -5.25 12.85 3.50
CA MET A 39 -4.58 12.46 2.25
C MET A 39 -5.50 12.58 1.03
N LEU A 40 -6.75 13.00 1.21
CA LEU A 40 -7.71 13.13 0.11
C LEU A 40 -7.52 14.45 -0.64
N GLY A 41 -7.21 14.33 -1.93
CA GLY A 41 -7.10 15.44 -2.86
C GLY A 41 -8.40 15.76 -3.60
N GLY A 42 -8.48 16.97 -4.16
CA GLY A 42 -9.67 17.44 -4.87
C GLY A 42 -10.02 16.63 -6.12
N ALA A 43 -9.03 16.20 -6.91
CA ALA A 43 -9.30 15.40 -8.11
C ALA A 43 -9.81 14.01 -7.73
N THR A 44 -9.22 13.40 -6.70
CA THR A 44 -9.68 12.12 -6.17
C THR A 44 -11.12 12.19 -5.64
N LEU A 45 -11.48 13.19 -4.83
CA LEU A 45 -12.84 13.31 -4.30
C LEU A 45 -13.88 13.59 -5.41
N SER A 46 -13.57 14.44 -6.40
CA SER A 46 -14.45 14.66 -7.56
C SER A 46 -14.65 13.38 -8.38
N ALA A 47 -13.60 12.57 -8.56
CA ALA A 47 -13.70 11.27 -9.22
C ALA A 47 -14.55 10.26 -8.44
N ILE A 48 -14.43 10.21 -7.10
CA ILE A 48 -15.28 9.39 -6.22
C ILE A 48 -16.74 9.80 -6.37
N ASN A 49 -17.04 11.10 -6.23
CA ASN A 49 -18.41 11.63 -6.35
C ASN A 49 -19.03 11.29 -7.71
N SER A 50 -18.30 11.57 -8.80
CA SER A 50 -18.74 11.28 -10.17
C SER A 50 -19.00 9.78 -10.40
N SER A 51 -18.13 8.92 -9.86
CA SER A 51 -18.29 7.47 -9.98
C SER A 51 -19.54 6.99 -9.25
N ILE A 52 -19.77 7.44 -8.02
CA ILE A 52 -20.94 7.02 -7.22
C ILE A 52 -22.24 7.52 -7.86
N ARG A 53 -22.29 8.76 -8.37
CA ARG A 53 -23.41 9.29 -9.15
C ARG A 53 -23.78 8.37 -10.31
N ARG A 54 -22.77 7.94 -11.07
CA ARG A 54 -22.92 7.00 -12.20
C ARG A 54 -23.34 5.60 -11.77
N PHE A 55 -22.85 5.10 -10.63
CA PHE A 55 -23.20 3.77 -10.13
C PHE A 55 -24.63 3.70 -9.62
N ARG A 56 -25.16 4.82 -9.11
CA ARG A 56 -26.50 4.92 -8.53
C ARG A 56 -27.53 5.54 -9.47
N ASP A 57 -27.12 5.94 -10.68
CA ASP A 57 -27.95 6.66 -11.66
C ASP A 57 -28.68 7.86 -11.02
N SER A 58 -27.94 8.65 -10.25
CA SER A 58 -28.43 9.84 -9.53
C SER A 58 -27.44 11.00 -9.70
N ASP A 59 -27.96 12.20 -9.92
CA ASP A 59 -27.17 13.44 -10.01
C ASP A 59 -26.90 14.08 -8.63
N ASP A 60 -27.46 13.51 -7.56
CA ASP A 60 -27.26 14.01 -6.19
C ASP A 60 -25.81 13.83 -5.74
N ASP A 61 -25.37 14.61 -4.75
CA ASP A 61 -24.06 14.43 -4.12
C ASP A 61 -23.90 12.99 -3.60
N PHE A 62 -22.76 12.37 -3.92
CA PHE A 62 -22.47 10.96 -3.64
C PHE A 62 -23.59 10.02 -4.10
N GLY A 63 -24.26 10.33 -5.22
CA GLY A 63 -25.37 9.55 -5.77
C GLY A 63 -26.55 9.39 -4.81
N GLY A 64 -26.73 10.32 -3.88
CA GLY A 64 -27.80 10.29 -2.89
C GLY A 64 -27.59 9.24 -1.80
N ILE A 65 -26.34 8.91 -1.45
CA ILE A 65 -26.05 8.10 -0.26
C ILE A 65 -26.51 8.86 0.99
N PRO A 66 -27.40 8.28 1.82
CA PRO A 66 -27.97 8.98 2.98
C PRO A 66 -26.96 9.46 4.02
N VAL A 67 -25.91 8.66 4.29
CA VAL A 67 -24.90 8.99 5.31
C VAL A 67 -23.51 8.92 4.70
N VAL A 68 -22.79 10.04 4.73
CA VAL A 68 -21.39 10.13 4.30
C VAL A 68 -20.57 10.62 5.49
N ILE A 69 -19.49 9.90 5.81
CA ILE A 69 -18.61 10.20 6.93
C ILE A 69 -17.19 10.35 6.41
N PHE A 70 -16.59 11.51 6.67
CA PHE A 70 -15.16 11.72 6.53
C PHE A 70 -14.48 11.51 7.89
N CYS A 71 -13.52 10.61 7.94
CA CYS A 71 -12.70 10.32 9.11
C CYS A 71 -11.23 10.60 8.79
N GLY A 72 -10.48 11.07 9.78
CA GLY A 72 -9.03 11.25 9.65
C GLY A 72 -8.52 12.43 10.46
N ASP A 73 -7.26 12.77 10.23
CA ASP A 73 -6.56 13.78 11.02
C ASP A 73 -5.68 14.66 10.13
N PHE A 74 -6.08 15.93 9.97
CA PHE A 74 -5.39 16.90 9.11
C PHE A 74 -4.00 17.33 9.61
N HIS A 75 -3.57 16.89 10.81
CA HIS A 75 -2.17 17.03 11.25
C HIS A 75 -1.27 15.90 10.74
N GLN A 76 -1.83 14.87 10.10
CA GLN A 76 -1.08 13.81 9.42
C GLN A 76 -0.67 14.23 7.99
N PHE A 77 -0.38 13.26 7.14
CA PHE A 77 0.06 13.50 5.78
C PHE A 77 -1.01 14.18 4.93
N ARG A 78 -0.54 15.10 4.09
CA ARG A 78 -1.33 15.76 3.04
C ARG A 78 -1.42 14.85 1.82
N PRO A 79 -2.32 15.12 0.86
CA PRO A 79 -2.38 14.35 -0.37
C PRO A 79 -1.04 14.37 -1.09
N VAL A 80 -0.67 13.23 -1.67
CA VAL A 80 0.51 13.12 -2.54
C VAL A 80 0.13 13.73 -3.88
N THR A 81 0.92 14.70 -4.36
CA THR A 81 0.77 15.43 -5.64
C THR A 81 -0.53 16.21 -5.88
N GLU A 82 -1.58 16.03 -5.08
CA GLU A 82 -2.84 16.77 -5.16
C GLU A 82 -2.95 17.89 -4.11
N ARG A 83 -3.89 18.82 -4.36
CA ARG A 83 -4.28 19.86 -3.39
C ARG A 83 -5.31 19.29 -2.40
N SER A 84 -5.08 19.51 -1.11
CA SER A 84 -6.00 19.10 -0.05
C SER A 84 -7.37 19.76 -0.17
N ILE A 85 -8.44 18.97 0.01
CA ILE A 85 -9.84 19.42 -0.08
C ILE A 85 -10.23 20.47 0.96
N ILE A 86 -9.45 20.65 2.04
CA ILE A 86 -9.75 21.66 3.06
C ILE A 86 -9.29 23.06 2.64
N LEU A 87 -8.52 23.17 1.55
CA LEU A 87 -7.96 24.42 1.06
C LEU A 87 -8.61 24.81 -0.27
N PRO A 88 -8.74 26.11 -0.57
CA PRO A 88 -9.21 26.56 -1.87
C PRO A 88 -8.22 26.19 -2.98
N SER A 89 -8.70 26.21 -4.23
CA SER A 89 -7.87 25.92 -5.41
C SER A 89 -6.70 26.90 -5.53
N ASP A 90 -5.57 26.40 -6.03
CA ASP A 90 -4.39 27.21 -6.29
C ASP A 90 -4.51 27.87 -7.68
N PRO A 91 -4.32 29.20 -7.83
CA PRO A 91 -4.28 29.91 -9.12
C PRO A 91 -3.37 29.28 -10.20
N LYS A 92 -2.36 28.49 -9.80
CA LYS A 92 -1.43 27.82 -10.72
C LYS A 92 -1.94 26.51 -11.32
N MET A 93 -3.07 25.98 -10.84
CA MET A 93 -3.68 24.76 -11.38
C MET A 93 -4.22 24.96 -12.80
N THR A 94 -4.18 23.90 -13.61
CA THR A 94 -4.84 23.91 -14.93
C THR A 94 -6.36 24.13 -14.77
N PRO A 95 -7.06 24.67 -15.79
CA PRO A 95 -8.50 24.89 -15.72
C PRO A 95 -9.29 23.63 -15.33
N GLU A 96 -8.93 22.48 -15.90
CA GLU A 96 -9.60 21.20 -15.66
C GLU A 96 -9.36 20.71 -14.23
N SER A 97 -8.12 20.82 -13.75
CA SER A 97 -7.74 20.41 -12.38
C SER A 97 -8.39 21.33 -11.34
N ARG A 98 -8.43 22.63 -11.63
CA ARG A 98 -9.13 23.63 -10.79
C ARG A 98 -10.60 23.29 -10.68
N HIS A 99 -11.27 23.04 -11.81
CA HIS A 99 -12.70 22.75 -11.82
C HIS A 99 -13.04 21.53 -10.95
N LYS A 100 -12.30 20.42 -11.10
CA LYS A 100 -12.46 19.22 -10.25
C LYS A 100 -12.21 19.53 -8.78
N HIS A 101 -11.19 20.31 -8.47
CA HIS A 101 -10.87 20.70 -7.10
C HIS A 101 -11.97 21.58 -6.49
N ASP A 102 -12.47 22.57 -7.22
CA ASP A 102 -13.50 23.48 -6.74
C ASP A 102 -14.82 22.74 -6.49
N GLU A 103 -15.18 21.77 -7.34
CA GLU A 103 -16.33 20.86 -7.10
C GLU A 103 -16.13 20.05 -5.80
N ALA A 104 -14.98 19.40 -5.65
CA ALA A 104 -14.66 18.62 -4.45
C ALA A 104 -14.61 19.47 -3.17
N HIS A 105 -14.04 20.68 -3.25
CA HIS A 105 -13.99 21.62 -2.14
C HIS A 105 -15.41 22.08 -1.77
N ALA A 106 -16.28 22.35 -2.76
CA ALA A 106 -17.67 22.68 -2.51
C ALA A 106 -18.43 21.52 -1.84
N LEU A 107 -18.17 20.27 -2.22
CA LEU A 107 -18.72 19.09 -1.52
C LEU A 107 -18.26 19.04 -0.06
N TRP A 108 -16.97 19.23 0.20
CA TRP A 108 -16.42 19.28 1.56
C TRP A 108 -17.09 20.34 2.43
N LEU A 109 -17.32 21.55 1.89
CA LEU A 109 -17.95 22.65 2.60
C LEU A 109 -19.43 22.42 2.96
N ARG A 110 -20.10 21.41 2.37
CA ARG A 110 -21.47 21.03 2.75
C ARG A 110 -21.54 20.29 4.09
N PHE A 111 -20.42 19.76 4.59
CA PHE A 111 -20.37 19.06 5.87
C PHE A 111 -20.34 20.08 7.01
N SER A 112 -21.47 20.23 7.69
CA SER A 112 -21.65 21.17 8.81
C SER A 112 -21.46 20.54 10.20
N THR A 113 -21.52 19.21 10.28
CA THR A 113 -21.34 18.48 11.53
C THR A 113 -19.91 17.97 11.64
N VAL A 114 -19.18 18.47 12.64
CA VAL A 114 -17.81 18.07 12.93
C VAL A 114 -17.75 17.50 14.33
N ILE A 115 -17.23 16.28 14.45
CA ILE A 115 -17.02 15.60 15.72
C ILE A 115 -15.51 15.50 15.96
N ILE A 116 -15.03 16.06 17.07
CA ILE A 116 -13.63 16.00 17.46
C ILE A 116 -13.48 15.00 18.60
N LEU A 117 -12.74 13.91 18.36
CA LEU A 117 -12.35 12.97 19.40
C LEU A 117 -11.16 13.54 20.17
N VAL A 118 -11.30 13.68 21.49
CA VAL A 118 -10.29 14.32 22.36
C VAL A 118 -9.48 13.32 23.18
N GLU A 119 -10.01 12.10 23.37
CA GLU A 119 -9.35 11.07 24.16
C GLU A 119 -8.32 10.31 23.32
N GLN A 120 -7.08 10.29 23.80
CA GLN A 120 -6.01 9.50 23.19
C GLN A 120 -5.89 8.16 23.91
N VAL A 121 -6.27 7.07 23.23
CA VAL A 121 -6.28 5.71 23.81
C VAL A 121 -5.00 4.89 23.56
N ARG A 122 -4.24 5.16 22.48
CA ARG A 122 -3.04 4.39 22.08
C ARG A 122 -1.87 4.52 23.07
N ALA A 123 -1.71 5.69 23.67
CA ALA A 123 -0.69 6.04 24.65
C ALA A 123 -1.30 6.27 26.05
N ALA A 124 -2.53 5.82 26.30
CA ALA A 124 -3.22 6.07 27.57
C ALA A 124 -2.48 5.50 28.79
N ALA A 125 -1.69 4.43 28.60
CA ALA A 125 -0.87 3.83 29.66
C ALA A 125 0.45 4.58 29.92
N ASP A 126 0.84 5.52 29.06
CA ASP A 126 2.10 6.27 29.16
C ASP A 126 1.82 7.77 29.10
N ILE A 127 1.69 8.38 30.28
CA ILE A 127 1.38 9.81 30.41
C ILE A 127 2.47 10.69 29.81
N ARG A 128 3.74 10.25 29.85
CA ARG A 128 4.89 11.02 29.33
C ARG A 128 4.83 11.03 27.80
N LEU A 129 4.57 9.88 27.19
CA LEU A 129 4.35 9.77 25.74
C LEU A 129 3.11 10.53 25.30
N GLN A 130 2.00 10.45 26.04
CA GLN A 130 0.76 11.18 25.71
C GLN A 130 0.99 12.69 25.67
N GLN A 131 1.68 13.24 26.67
CA GLN A 131 2.02 14.67 26.74
C GLN A 131 2.96 15.09 25.61
N LEU A 132 3.98 14.27 25.30
CA LEU A 132 4.89 14.49 24.18
C LEU A 132 4.11 14.57 22.85
N LEU A 133 3.25 13.58 22.57
CA LEU A 133 2.44 13.55 21.35
C LEU A 133 1.49 14.76 21.25
N HIS A 134 0.94 15.22 22.37
CA HIS A 134 0.11 16.43 22.40
C HIS A 134 0.90 17.68 22.02
N ARG A 135 2.12 17.87 22.56
CA ARG A 135 3.00 18.99 22.20
C ARG A 135 3.43 18.96 20.74
N ILE A 136 3.82 17.77 20.24
CA ILE A 136 4.17 17.59 18.82
C ILE A 136 2.99 17.97 17.93
N ARG A 137 1.78 17.50 18.24
CA ARG A 137 0.57 17.84 17.50
C ARG A 137 0.29 19.34 17.48
N ALA A 138 0.49 20.02 18.61
CA ALA A 138 0.28 21.46 18.75
C ALA A 138 1.42 22.32 18.16
N GLY A 139 2.53 21.72 17.70
CA GLY A 139 3.72 22.45 17.28
C GLY A 139 4.44 23.17 18.44
N GLN A 140 4.26 22.67 19.67
CA GLN A 140 4.77 23.24 20.92
C GLN A 140 5.92 22.42 21.53
N GLN A 141 6.55 21.56 20.74
CA GLN A 141 7.69 20.76 21.17
C GLN A 141 8.90 21.63 21.56
N ASN A 142 9.65 21.20 22.57
CA ASN A 142 10.81 21.92 23.09
C ASN A 142 12.09 21.06 23.07
N ALA A 143 13.20 21.58 23.60
CA ALA A 143 14.47 20.84 23.66
C ALA A 143 14.38 19.58 24.55
N GLU A 144 13.62 19.64 25.66
CA GLU A 144 13.43 18.50 26.57
C GLU A 144 12.70 17.33 25.88
N ASP A 145 11.79 17.63 24.95
CA ASP A 145 11.11 16.61 24.13
C ASP A 145 12.09 15.87 23.21
N VAL A 146 13.05 16.60 22.63
CA VAL A 146 14.10 16.03 21.79
C VAL A 146 15.07 15.21 22.63
N ASP A 147 15.48 15.72 23.78
CA ASP A 147 16.36 15.01 24.71
C ASP A 147 15.71 13.71 25.23
N LEU A 148 14.40 13.75 25.51
CA LEU A 148 13.61 12.57 25.84
C LEU A 148 13.68 11.52 24.72
N LEU A 149 13.39 11.90 23.47
CA LEU A 149 13.44 10.96 22.34
C LEU A 149 14.85 10.39 22.13
N ASN A 150 15.89 11.22 22.23
CA ASN A 150 17.27 10.77 22.10
C ASN A 150 17.67 9.81 23.24
N THR A 151 17.26 10.09 24.47
CA THR A 151 17.60 9.26 25.63
C THR A 151 16.88 7.90 25.57
N GLU A 152 15.59 7.90 25.25
CA GLU A 152 14.78 6.68 25.31
C GLU A 152 14.90 5.83 24.03
N CYS A 153 14.94 6.45 22.85
CA CYS A 153 14.78 5.75 21.57
C CYS A 153 16.07 5.64 20.75
N TYR A 154 16.99 6.61 20.86
CA TYR A 154 18.21 6.58 20.06
C TYR A 154 19.23 5.62 20.69
N ARG A 155 19.71 4.68 19.87
CA ARG A 155 20.73 3.70 20.23
C ARG A 155 21.82 3.76 19.17
N PRO A 156 22.95 4.45 19.43
CA PRO A 156 24.00 4.59 18.44
C PRO A 156 24.55 3.21 18.06
N GLN A 157 24.73 2.99 16.75
CA GLN A 157 25.26 1.74 16.18
C GLN A 157 24.40 0.49 16.46
N ALA A 158 23.16 0.64 16.93
CA ALA A 158 22.27 -0.49 17.09
C ALA A 158 21.94 -1.13 15.74
N THR A 159 21.98 -2.45 15.70
CA THR A 159 21.45 -3.24 14.59
C THR A 159 19.95 -3.41 14.74
N ILE A 160 19.25 -3.62 13.64
CA ILE A 160 17.82 -3.87 13.67
C ILE A 160 17.61 -5.31 14.21
N PRO A 161 16.82 -5.50 15.28
CA PRO A 161 16.59 -6.82 15.87
C PRO A 161 15.51 -7.57 15.09
N TRP A 162 15.83 -7.96 13.84
CA TRP A 162 14.90 -8.61 12.91
C TRP A 162 14.20 -9.84 13.51
N GLU A 163 14.88 -10.56 14.39
CA GLU A 163 14.38 -11.75 15.10
C GLU A 163 13.16 -11.49 15.99
N THR A 164 12.90 -10.23 16.35
CA THR A 164 11.75 -9.83 17.18
C THR A 164 10.46 -9.65 16.38
N GLY A 165 10.53 -9.68 15.04
CA GLY A 165 9.40 -9.34 14.18
C GLY A 165 9.08 -7.84 14.16
N ILE A 166 10.07 -6.99 14.46
CA ILE A 166 9.93 -5.53 14.49
C ILE A 166 9.47 -4.98 13.13
N THR A 167 8.60 -3.97 13.16
CA THR A 167 8.25 -3.17 11.99
C THR A 167 9.16 -1.95 11.91
N VAL A 168 9.84 -1.77 10.78
CA VAL A 168 10.73 -0.63 10.54
C VAL A 168 10.05 0.36 9.59
N VAL A 169 9.99 1.63 10.01
CA VAL A 169 9.43 2.73 9.21
C VAL A 169 10.56 3.60 8.69
N THR A 170 10.53 3.94 7.40
CA THR A 170 11.55 4.75 6.73
C THR A 170 10.91 5.70 5.74
N PRO A 171 11.45 6.92 5.54
CA PRO A 171 10.81 7.94 4.71
C PRO A 171 10.81 7.62 3.21
N LEU A 172 11.72 6.75 2.72
CA LEU A 172 11.92 6.53 1.29
C LEU A 172 11.63 5.06 0.91
N ASN A 173 10.94 4.86 -0.22
CA ASN A 173 10.68 3.52 -0.77
C ASN A 173 11.95 2.72 -1.02
N ARG A 174 13.01 3.37 -1.49
CA ARG A 174 14.32 2.73 -1.70
C ARG A 174 14.91 2.16 -0.41
N ASN A 175 14.80 2.91 0.70
CA ASN A 175 15.28 2.42 1.99
C ASN A 175 14.42 1.26 2.48
N ARG A 176 13.09 1.34 2.30
CA ARG A 176 12.18 0.24 2.63
C ARG A 176 12.54 -1.03 1.86
N TRP A 177 12.83 -0.88 0.57
CA TRP A 177 13.30 -1.98 -0.29
C TRP A 177 14.58 -2.62 0.26
N ASN A 178 15.62 -1.83 0.50
CA ASN A 178 16.90 -2.32 1.02
C ASN A 178 16.74 -3.04 2.36
N LEU A 179 15.93 -2.48 3.27
CA LEU A 179 15.65 -3.08 4.58
C LEU A 179 14.85 -4.38 4.45
N ASN A 180 13.88 -4.45 3.53
CA ASN A 180 13.15 -5.69 3.27
C ASN A 180 14.06 -6.79 2.70
N MET A 181 15.02 -6.43 1.85
CA MET A 181 16.03 -7.37 1.34
C MET A 181 16.88 -7.91 2.49
N GLU A 182 17.39 -7.04 3.36
CA GLU A 182 18.17 -7.41 4.54
C GLU A 182 17.36 -8.32 5.49
N ALA A 183 16.12 -7.93 5.81
CA ALA A 183 15.22 -8.68 6.67
C ALA A 183 14.92 -10.07 6.10
N THR A 184 14.73 -10.19 4.78
CA THR A 184 14.48 -11.49 4.12
C THR A 184 15.69 -12.42 4.23
N LEU A 185 16.90 -11.91 4.05
CA LEU A 185 18.13 -12.69 4.23
C LEU A 185 18.35 -13.08 5.70
N HIS A 186 18.01 -12.21 6.65
CA HIS A 186 18.01 -12.55 8.07
C HIS A 186 17.00 -13.65 8.40
N PHE A 187 15.77 -13.53 7.90
CA PHE A 187 14.71 -14.51 8.09
C PHE A 187 15.13 -15.88 7.54
N GLN A 188 15.73 -15.92 6.35
CA GLN A 188 16.29 -17.15 5.77
C GLN A 188 17.26 -17.85 6.73
N ARG A 189 18.25 -17.11 7.24
CA ARG A 189 19.26 -17.66 8.17
C ARG A 189 18.67 -18.12 9.49
N GLN A 190 17.69 -17.39 10.02
CA GLN A 190 17.04 -17.72 11.29
C GLN A 190 16.21 -18.99 11.20
N HIS A 191 15.57 -19.24 10.05
CA HIS A 191 14.64 -20.34 9.86
C HIS A 191 15.25 -21.55 9.12
N ASP A 192 16.53 -21.49 8.75
CA ASP A 192 17.21 -22.50 7.92
C ASP A 192 16.38 -22.90 6.70
N ALA A 193 15.80 -21.88 6.06
CA ALA A 193 14.85 -22.04 4.98
C ALA A 193 15.49 -21.73 3.62
N ARG A 194 14.90 -22.26 2.56
CA ARG A 194 15.34 -21.99 1.19
C ARG A 194 14.95 -20.58 0.76
N LEU A 195 15.91 -19.86 0.18
CA LEU A 195 15.69 -18.57 -0.48
C LEU A 195 15.31 -18.79 -1.94
N HIS A 196 14.22 -18.16 -2.36
CA HIS A 196 13.79 -18.09 -3.76
C HIS A 196 13.96 -16.66 -4.27
N ILE A 197 14.57 -16.52 -5.44
CA ILE A 197 14.80 -15.25 -6.11
C ILE A 197 14.03 -15.29 -7.43
N PHE A 198 13.05 -14.39 -7.59
CA PHE A 198 12.27 -14.26 -8.82
C PHE A 198 12.64 -12.96 -9.52
N THR A 199 12.99 -13.02 -10.80
CA THR A 199 13.19 -11.81 -11.60
C THR A 199 11.86 -11.36 -12.23
N ALA A 200 11.59 -10.06 -12.25
CA ALA A 200 10.44 -9.52 -12.94
C ALA A 200 10.55 -9.74 -14.45
N GLU A 201 9.39 -9.87 -15.12
CA GLU A 201 9.32 -9.90 -16.58
C GLU A 201 9.30 -8.45 -17.09
N HIS A 202 10.26 -8.10 -17.95
CA HIS A 202 10.37 -6.76 -18.52
C HIS A 202 10.08 -6.80 -20.02
N THR A 203 9.16 -5.95 -20.49
CA THR A 203 8.89 -5.76 -21.93
C THR A 203 9.61 -4.53 -22.43
N TRP A 204 10.35 -4.69 -23.52
CA TRP A 204 11.18 -3.64 -24.10
C TRP A 204 10.51 -3.04 -25.33
N PRO A 205 10.49 -1.70 -25.49
CA PRO A 205 9.95 -1.06 -26.68
C PRO A 205 10.72 -1.40 -27.96
N ASP A 206 12.04 -1.58 -27.86
CA ASP A 206 12.96 -1.97 -28.93
C ASP A 206 13.66 -3.30 -28.58
N ASP A 207 14.48 -3.87 -29.49
CA ASP A 207 15.17 -5.16 -29.36
C ASP A 207 15.84 -5.40 -27.98
N ASN A 208 16.09 -6.69 -27.67
CA ASN A 208 16.63 -7.17 -26.39
C ASN A 208 17.70 -6.24 -25.76
N PRO A 209 17.62 -5.98 -24.45
CA PRO A 209 18.56 -5.10 -23.75
C PRO A 209 20.00 -5.62 -23.86
N THR A 210 20.96 -4.70 -23.83
CA THR A 210 22.37 -5.05 -23.63
C THR A 210 22.58 -5.71 -22.26
N GLU A 211 23.66 -6.46 -22.09
CA GLU A 211 23.99 -7.09 -20.79
C GLU A 211 24.11 -6.06 -19.66
N GLU A 212 24.68 -4.89 -19.96
CA GLU A 212 24.83 -3.77 -19.02
C GLU A 212 23.48 -3.21 -18.58
N GLU A 213 22.54 -3.05 -19.51
CA GLU A 213 21.16 -2.60 -19.22
C GLU A 213 20.39 -3.65 -18.41
N ALA A 214 20.56 -4.93 -18.72
CA ALA A 214 19.94 -6.02 -17.99
C ALA A 214 20.43 -6.08 -16.54
N VAL A 215 21.74 -5.92 -16.30
CA VAL A 215 22.34 -5.86 -14.96
C VAL A 215 21.87 -4.62 -14.20
N LEU A 216 21.80 -3.46 -14.88
CA LEU A 216 21.31 -2.22 -14.26
C LEU A 216 19.86 -2.37 -13.79
N ILE A 217 19.00 -3.03 -14.56
CA ILE A 217 17.61 -3.27 -14.16
C ILE A 217 17.52 -4.19 -12.95
N LEU A 218 18.30 -5.27 -12.91
CA LEU A 218 18.34 -6.15 -11.73
C LEU A 218 18.78 -5.42 -10.45
N SER A 219 19.48 -4.28 -10.58
CA SER A 219 19.83 -3.40 -9.47
C SER A 219 18.74 -2.39 -9.09
N GLN A 220 17.66 -2.26 -9.88
CA GLN A 220 16.55 -1.37 -9.56
C GLN A 220 15.66 -1.94 -8.45
N GLY A 221 15.64 -1.22 -7.33
CA GLY A 221 14.72 -1.45 -6.23
C GLY A 221 13.37 -0.75 -6.40
N ASP A 222 12.63 -0.68 -5.30
CA ASP A 222 11.37 0.07 -5.25
C ASP A 222 11.63 1.58 -5.20
N GLU A 223 11.45 2.28 -6.33
CA GLU A 223 11.52 3.73 -6.44
C GLU A 223 10.21 4.30 -6.99
N SER A 224 9.89 5.56 -6.70
CA SER A 224 8.59 6.18 -7.05
C SER A 224 8.24 6.15 -8.54
N THR A 225 9.24 5.97 -9.41
CA THR A 225 9.08 5.87 -10.87
C THR A 225 8.91 4.44 -11.37
N THR A 226 9.35 3.44 -10.60
CA THR A 226 9.32 2.02 -10.97
C THR A 226 8.57 1.25 -9.88
N SER A 227 7.27 1.02 -10.11
CA SER A 227 6.35 0.48 -9.09
C SER A 227 6.57 -1.00 -8.73
N VAL A 228 7.43 -1.72 -9.46
CA VAL A 228 7.74 -3.14 -9.20
C VAL A 228 9.25 -3.31 -9.23
N PRO A 229 9.89 -3.71 -8.12
CA PRO A 229 11.31 -4.04 -8.08
C PRO A 229 11.64 -5.13 -9.10
N ALA A 230 12.85 -5.10 -9.66
CA ALA A 230 13.26 -6.09 -10.66
C ALA A 230 13.42 -7.51 -10.10
N VAL A 231 13.53 -7.63 -8.77
CA VAL A 231 13.68 -8.90 -8.08
C VAL A 231 12.63 -9.00 -6.98
N PHE A 232 12.10 -10.19 -6.74
CA PHE A 232 11.30 -10.52 -5.58
C PHE A 232 11.96 -11.69 -4.83
N LEU A 233 12.37 -11.41 -3.58
CA LEU A 233 12.87 -12.46 -2.68
C LEU A 233 11.71 -13.09 -1.93
N PHE A 234 11.75 -14.41 -1.83
CA PHE A 234 10.77 -15.20 -1.09
C PHE A 234 11.46 -16.24 -0.21
N VAL A 235 11.03 -16.30 1.04
CA VAL A 235 11.38 -17.36 1.98
C VAL A 235 10.08 -17.88 2.60
N PRO A 236 9.80 -19.19 2.57
CA PRO A 236 8.61 -19.74 3.21
C PRO A 236 8.48 -19.30 4.67
N GLY A 237 7.33 -18.74 5.01
CA GLY A 237 7.01 -18.21 6.34
C GLY A 237 7.28 -16.72 6.52
N MET A 238 7.85 -16.01 5.54
CA MET A 238 8.15 -14.59 5.70
C MET A 238 6.87 -13.73 5.81
N PRO A 239 6.88 -12.64 6.60
CA PRO A 239 5.79 -11.68 6.63
C PRO A 239 5.75 -10.89 5.32
N VAL A 240 4.53 -10.69 4.79
CA VAL A 240 4.29 -9.89 3.58
C VAL A 240 3.08 -8.99 3.76
N ILE A 241 3.09 -7.87 3.06
CA ILE A 241 1.95 -6.97 2.95
C ILE A 241 1.45 -7.01 1.51
N VAL A 242 0.15 -7.24 1.34
CA VAL A 242 -0.47 -7.23 0.02
C VAL A 242 -0.73 -5.77 -0.38
N ASN A 243 -0.28 -5.38 -1.57
CA ASN A 243 -0.36 -4.00 -2.05
C ASN A 243 -1.53 -3.76 -3.04
N GLN A 244 -2.38 -4.76 -3.27
CA GLN A 244 -3.50 -4.68 -4.22
C GLN A 244 -4.76 -5.30 -3.65
N ASN A 245 -5.89 -4.63 -3.86
CA ASN A 245 -7.22 -5.18 -3.58
C ASN A 245 -7.60 -6.14 -4.72
N ILE A 246 -7.29 -7.43 -4.59
CA ILE A 246 -7.62 -8.43 -5.61
C ILE A 246 -8.99 -9.05 -5.33
N HIS A 247 -9.23 -9.47 -4.09
CA HIS A 247 -10.52 -10.05 -3.67
C HIS A 247 -10.90 -9.58 -2.26
N GLN A 248 -11.72 -8.53 -2.18
CA GLN A 248 -12.21 -7.99 -0.91
C GLN A 248 -13.06 -9.01 -0.12
N SER A 249 -13.83 -9.85 -0.83
CA SER A 249 -14.61 -10.96 -0.23
C SER A 249 -13.74 -12.00 0.48
N LEU A 250 -12.48 -12.13 0.05
CA LEU A 250 -11.50 -13.02 0.65
C LEU A 250 -10.53 -12.30 1.59
N LYS A 251 -10.81 -11.04 1.92
CA LYS A 251 -10.01 -10.15 2.80
C LYS A 251 -8.60 -9.84 2.31
N LEU A 252 -8.28 -10.16 1.06
CA LEU A 252 -7.06 -9.72 0.37
C LEU A 252 -7.17 -8.23 0.04
N VAL A 253 -6.87 -7.40 1.03
CA VAL A 253 -6.94 -5.95 0.95
C VAL A 253 -5.56 -5.32 1.06
N ASN A 254 -5.39 -4.18 0.40
CA ASN A 254 -4.19 -3.39 0.45
C ASN A 254 -3.84 -3.02 1.90
N GLY A 255 -2.59 -3.28 2.31
CA GLY A 255 -2.10 -2.98 3.65
C GLY A 255 -2.36 -4.09 4.69
N ALA A 256 -3.06 -5.17 4.33
CA ALA A 256 -3.24 -6.28 5.26
C ALA A 256 -1.98 -7.16 5.37
N PRO A 257 -1.56 -7.53 6.59
CA PRO A 257 -0.42 -8.42 6.81
C PRO A 257 -0.80 -9.89 6.60
N TYR A 258 0.10 -10.63 5.98
CA TYR A 258 0.00 -12.06 5.73
C TYR A 258 1.33 -12.75 6.03
N THR A 259 1.27 -14.05 6.23
CA THR A 259 2.42 -14.95 6.19
C THR A 259 2.43 -15.63 4.82
N ALA A 260 3.51 -15.45 4.05
CA ALA A 260 3.66 -16.12 2.77
C ALA A 260 4.25 -17.52 3.01
N ILE A 261 3.45 -18.56 2.87
CA ILE A 261 3.82 -19.91 3.31
C ILE A 261 4.42 -20.77 2.20
N ASP A 262 4.07 -20.50 0.95
CA ASP A 262 4.55 -21.26 -0.20
C ASP A 262 4.37 -20.47 -1.51
N ILE A 263 4.91 -21.00 -2.60
CA ILE A 263 4.89 -20.41 -3.94
C ILE A 263 4.44 -21.45 -4.97
N ILE A 264 3.70 -20.97 -5.96
CA ILE A 264 3.37 -21.73 -7.15
C ILE A 264 4.35 -21.29 -8.23
N VAL A 265 5.27 -22.18 -8.60
CA VAL A 265 6.27 -21.91 -9.64
C VAL A 265 5.60 -21.96 -11.01
N ASP A 266 5.88 -20.97 -11.84
CA ASP A 266 5.45 -20.99 -13.23
C ASP A 266 6.29 -22.01 -14.03
N PRO A 267 5.70 -23.02 -14.69
CA PRO A 267 6.45 -23.99 -15.48
C PRO A 267 7.32 -23.37 -16.59
N ARG A 268 7.01 -22.14 -17.03
CA ARG A 268 7.80 -21.40 -18.03
C ARG A 268 9.14 -20.92 -17.48
N TYR A 269 9.26 -20.78 -16.17
CA TYR A 269 10.45 -20.25 -15.47
C TYR A 269 10.92 -21.28 -14.43
N PRO A 270 11.61 -22.35 -14.85
CA PRO A 270 12.01 -23.41 -13.94
C PRO A 270 13.02 -22.94 -12.89
N ALA A 271 13.08 -23.69 -11.79
CA ALA A 271 13.99 -23.45 -10.69
C ALA A 271 15.45 -23.77 -11.05
N HIS A 272 16.34 -22.79 -10.92
CA HIS A 272 17.78 -22.96 -11.08
C HIS A 272 18.49 -22.91 -9.71
N ARG A 273 19.16 -24.00 -9.33
CA ARG A 273 19.94 -24.05 -8.07
C ARG A 273 21.36 -23.55 -8.31
N LEU A 274 21.85 -22.73 -7.40
CA LEU A 274 23.23 -22.27 -7.45
C LEU A 274 24.16 -23.35 -6.89
N SER A 275 25.16 -23.77 -7.67
CA SER A 275 26.14 -24.77 -7.23
C SER A 275 26.93 -24.34 -5.99
N THR A 276 27.10 -23.04 -5.78
CA THR A 276 27.83 -22.44 -4.65
C THR A 276 26.96 -22.15 -3.43
N ASN A 277 25.63 -22.19 -3.58
CA ASN A 277 24.68 -21.97 -2.49
C ASN A 277 23.40 -22.80 -2.74
N PRO A 278 23.34 -24.06 -2.27
CA PRO A 278 22.24 -24.98 -2.56
C PRO A 278 20.90 -24.54 -1.93
N ASP A 279 20.95 -23.64 -0.95
CA ASP A 279 19.77 -23.08 -0.28
C ASP A 279 19.21 -21.85 -0.99
N THR A 280 19.79 -21.48 -2.14
CA THR A 280 19.28 -20.42 -3.01
C THR A 280 18.82 -20.98 -4.36
N VAL A 281 17.61 -20.61 -4.74
CA VAL A 281 16.98 -20.98 -6.02
C VAL A 281 16.61 -19.71 -6.77
N VAL A 282 17.03 -19.63 -8.03
CA VAL A 282 16.75 -18.52 -8.92
C VAL A 282 15.71 -18.94 -9.96
N HIS A 283 14.74 -18.08 -10.20
CA HIS A 283 13.69 -18.22 -11.22
C HIS A 283 13.76 -17.01 -12.15
N PHE A 284 13.95 -17.25 -13.45
CA PHE A 284 14.06 -16.19 -14.47
C PHE A 284 12.68 -15.70 -14.95
N GLY A 285 11.82 -15.37 -14.00
CA GLY A 285 10.47 -14.87 -14.22
C GLY A 285 9.67 -14.83 -12.90
N PRO A 286 8.48 -14.21 -12.90
CA PRO A 286 7.64 -14.13 -11.70
C PRO A 286 7.06 -15.51 -11.31
N PRO A 287 6.71 -15.72 -10.03
CA PRO A 287 5.94 -16.90 -9.64
C PRO A 287 4.55 -16.85 -10.28
N ALA A 288 3.94 -18.01 -10.50
CA ALA A 288 2.55 -18.11 -10.95
C ALA A 288 1.57 -17.67 -9.84
N GLY A 289 1.94 -17.88 -8.57
CA GLY A 289 1.17 -17.45 -7.40
C GLY A 289 1.96 -17.58 -6.11
N ILE A 290 1.48 -16.94 -5.04
CA ILE A 290 2.00 -17.00 -3.69
C ILE A 290 0.86 -17.47 -2.78
N ILE A 291 1.13 -18.47 -1.96
CA ILE A 291 0.16 -18.98 -0.99
C ILE A 291 0.33 -18.18 0.31
N LEU A 292 -0.73 -17.45 0.67
CA LEU A 292 -0.78 -16.58 1.83
C LEU A 292 -1.64 -17.18 2.93
N LYS A 293 -1.27 -16.91 4.18
CA LYS A 293 -2.03 -17.29 5.38
C LYS A 293 -2.23 -16.07 6.27
N SER A 294 -3.42 -15.92 6.84
CA SER A 294 -3.73 -14.92 7.86
C SER A 294 -4.69 -15.49 8.90
N ASN A 295 -4.77 -14.86 10.06
CA ASN A 295 -5.79 -15.20 11.07
C ASN A 295 -7.20 -15.01 10.51
N THR A 296 -7.38 -14.07 9.58
CA THR A 296 -8.67 -13.74 8.99
C THR A 296 -9.14 -14.75 7.93
N THR A 297 -8.24 -15.60 7.43
CA THR A 297 -8.49 -16.66 6.44
C THR A 297 -8.52 -18.06 7.07
N ARG A 298 -8.41 -18.17 8.41
CA ARG A 298 -8.24 -19.45 9.13
C ARG A 298 -9.29 -20.52 8.81
N ASP A 299 -10.52 -20.10 8.51
CA ASP A 299 -11.64 -20.99 8.25
C ASP A 299 -11.80 -21.33 6.75
N PHE A 300 -10.93 -20.81 5.89
CA PHE A 300 -10.97 -21.11 4.46
C PHE A 300 -10.41 -22.51 4.19
N ASN A 301 -11.09 -23.25 3.31
CA ASN A 301 -10.66 -24.57 2.89
C ASN A 301 -10.87 -24.71 1.37
N PHE A 302 -9.77 -24.60 0.62
CA PHE A 302 -9.77 -24.78 -0.82
C PHE A 302 -9.15 -26.12 -1.17
N VAL A 303 -9.77 -26.86 -2.09
CA VAL A 303 -9.25 -28.16 -2.53
C VAL A 303 -7.88 -27.97 -3.18
N GLY A 304 -6.87 -28.65 -2.65
CA GLY A 304 -5.48 -28.56 -3.14
C GLY A 304 -4.60 -27.53 -2.44
N LEU A 305 -5.15 -26.74 -1.50
CA LEU A 305 -4.38 -25.81 -0.68
C LEU A 305 -4.44 -26.21 0.81
N PRO A 306 -3.42 -25.89 1.62
CA PRO A 306 -3.49 -26.12 3.06
C PRO A 306 -4.65 -25.33 3.69
N THR A 307 -5.28 -25.87 4.73
CA THR A 307 -6.38 -25.18 5.41
C THR A 307 -5.94 -23.81 5.95
N GLY A 308 -6.78 -22.81 5.76
CA GLY A 308 -6.57 -21.45 6.23
C GLY A 308 -5.78 -20.55 5.29
N THR A 309 -5.54 -20.98 4.05
CA THR A 309 -4.67 -20.27 3.09
C THR A 309 -5.45 -19.77 1.89
N ILE A 310 -4.82 -18.84 1.15
CA ILE A 310 -5.35 -18.27 -0.08
C ILE A 310 -4.24 -18.06 -1.09
N GLU A 311 -4.56 -18.20 -2.38
CA GLU A 311 -3.63 -17.94 -3.48
C GLU A 311 -3.70 -16.46 -3.91
N HIS A 312 -2.53 -15.83 -4.09
CA HIS A 312 -2.35 -14.48 -4.61
C HIS A 312 -1.39 -14.47 -5.81
#